data_AF-A0A674B0X0-F1
#
_entry.id   AF-A0A674B0X0-F1
#
_cell.length_a   1.000
_cell.length_b   1.000
_cell.length_c   1.000
_cell.angle_alpha   90.00
_cell.angle_beta   90.00
_cell.angle_gamma   90.00
#
_symmetry.space_group_name_H-M   'P 1'
#
loop_
_entity.id
_entity.type
_entity.pdbx_description
1 polymer ?
#
loop_
_entity_poly.entity_id
_entity_poly.type
_entity_poly.pdbx_seq_one_letter_code
_entity_poly.pdbx_strand_id
1 'polypeptide(L)'
;LVRSSTKLPTGPSWTKTHTFLYFAYGSNLLKERLQLKNPSASIHCVARLKDYKLIFGNYKGLASDRWHGGVATIENSPVDEVWGVVWRMNVADLESLDSQENVRLGAYSPVEVNVKTRGQELNCRTYIMNSCIYAPPSPQYLKTVHCTSKSSS
;
A
#
# COMPACT_ATOMS: atom_id res chain seq x y z
N LEU A 1 -57.03 -28.85 -11.24
CA LEU A 1 -55.75 -28.28 -11.73
C LEU A 1 -55.39 -27.07 -10.88
N VAL A 2 -54.81 -27.28 -9.70
CA VAL A 2 -54.25 -26.19 -8.88
C VAL A 2 -52.78 -26.09 -9.26
N ARG A 3 -52.39 -24.96 -9.85
CA ARG A 3 -51.02 -24.70 -10.31
C ARG A 3 -50.11 -24.47 -9.10
N SER A 4 -49.09 -25.32 -9.00
CA SER A 4 -47.97 -25.20 -8.07
C SER A 4 -47.20 -23.90 -8.37
N SER A 5 -47.14 -22.99 -7.40
CA SER A 5 -46.23 -21.84 -7.43
C SER A 5 -44.84 -22.32 -7.05
N THR A 6 -43.92 -22.28 -8.01
CA THR A 6 -42.50 -22.56 -7.84
C THR A 6 -41.86 -21.53 -6.89
N LYS A 7 -41.24 -22.01 -5.81
CA LYS A 7 -40.35 -21.23 -4.95
C LYS A 7 -39.16 -20.71 -5.76
N LEU A 8 -38.89 -19.41 -5.67
CA LEU A 8 -37.62 -18.83 -6.14
C LEU A 8 -36.48 -19.33 -5.22
N PRO A 9 -35.32 -19.75 -5.76
CA PRO A 9 -34.18 -20.12 -4.94
C PRO A 9 -33.53 -18.88 -4.34
N THR A 10 -33.52 -18.80 -3.01
CA THR A 10 -32.68 -17.89 -2.22
C THR A 10 -31.24 -18.39 -2.27
N GLY A 11 -30.52 -18.06 -3.34
CA GLY A 11 -29.05 -18.21 -3.39
C GLY A 11 -28.37 -17.11 -2.55
N PRO A 12 -27.11 -17.32 -2.12
CA PRO A 12 -26.41 -16.34 -1.30
C PRO A 12 -26.24 -15.04 -2.09
N SER A 13 -26.60 -13.93 -1.45
CA SER A 13 -26.28 -12.58 -1.92
C SER A 13 -24.77 -12.49 -2.13
N TRP A 14 -24.34 -12.39 -3.39
CA TRP A 14 -22.96 -12.03 -3.72
C TRP A 14 -22.71 -10.63 -3.18
N THR A 15 -22.14 -10.54 -1.98
CA THR A 15 -21.64 -9.27 -1.48
C THR A 15 -20.54 -8.84 -2.44
N LYS A 16 -20.80 -7.79 -3.23
CA LYS A 16 -19.74 -7.09 -3.96
C LYS A 16 -18.71 -6.66 -2.91
N THR A 17 -17.59 -7.37 -2.84
CA THR A 17 -16.47 -6.95 -2.00
C THR A 17 -15.95 -5.65 -2.58
N HIS A 18 -16.24 -4.55 -1.89
CA HIS A 18 -15.71 -3.25 -2.25
C HIS A 18 -14.20 -3.31 -2.01
N THR A 19 -13.41 -3.13 -3.06
CA THR A 19 -11.95 -3.17 -3.00
C THR A 19 -11.38 -1.83 -3.41
N PHE A 20 -10.16 -1.56 -2.95
CA PHE A 20 -9.37 -0.40 -3.37
C PHE A 20 -7.96 -0.84 -3.80
N LEU A 21 -7.27 0.06 -4.50
CA LEU A 21 -5.88 -0.15 -4.91
C LEU A 21 -4.94 0.62 -3.98
N TYR A 22 -3.91 -0.06 -3.50
CA TYR A 22 -2.88 0.50 -2.63
C TYR A 22 -1.50 0.39 -3.29
N PHE A 23 -0.84 1.52 -3.52
CA PHE A 23 0.51 1.55 -4.07
C PHE A 23 1.56 1.59 -2.93
N ALA A 24 2.33 0.50 -2.83
CA ALA A 24 3.41 0.33 -1.87
C ALA A 24 4.78 0.51 -2.54
N TYR A 25 5.67 1.26 -1.90
CA TYR A 25 7.03 1.54 -2.37
C TYR A 25 8.11 1.32 -1.29
N GLY A 26 7.71 0.88 -0.09
CA GLY A 26 8.59 0.70 1.09
C GLY A 26 8.46 -0.70 1.70
N SER A 27 8.44 -0.80 3.04
CA SER A 27 8.39 -2.11 3.70
C SER A 27 7.18 -2.99 3.36
N ASN A 28 6.08 -2.38 2.91
CA ASN A 28 4.87 -3.10 2.49
C ASN A 28 4.98 -3.69 1.08
N LEU A 29 6.16 -3.61 0.45
CA LEU A 29 6.50 -4.46 -0.68
C LEU A 29 6.47 -5.94 -0.24
N LEU A 30 6.92 -6.27 0.97
CA LEU A 30 6.95 -7.66 1.47
C LEU A 30 5.53 -8.19 1.72
N LYS A 31 5.12 -9.16 0.90
CA LYS A 31 3.77 -9.77 0.93
C LYS A 31 3.44 -10.33 2.31
N GLU A 32 4.33 -11.12 2.88
CA GLU A 32 4.13 -11.80 4.16
C GLU A 32 3.86 -10.77 5.25
N ARG A 33 4.60 -9.64 5.24
CA ARG A 33 4.40 -8.56 6.20
C ARG A 33 3.03 -7.89 6.02
N LEU A 34 2.65 -7.56 4.79
CA LEU A 34 1.39 -6.88 4.54
C LEU A 34 0.19 -7.78 4.92
N GLN A 35 0.26 -9.06 4.57
CA GLN A 35 -0.80 -10.02 4.82
C GLN A 35 -0.96 -10.41 6.29
N LEU A 36 0.06 -10.23 7.15
CA LEU A 36 -0.06 -10.45 8.60
C LEU A 36 -1.19 -9.62 9.24
N LYS A 37 -1.44 -8.41 8.74
CA LYS A 37 -2.48 -7.51 9.24
C LYS A 37 -3.58 -7.20 8.24
N ASN A 38 -3.40 -7.60 6.98
CA ASN A 38 -4.33 -7.36 5.89
C ASN A 38 -4.43 -8.63 5.01
N PRO A 39 -5.07 -9.71 5.51
CA PRO A 39 -5.04 -11.01 4.85
C PRO A 39 -5.70 -11.02 3.46
N SER A 40 -6.56 -10.03 3.15
CA SER A 40 -7.18 -9.90 1.83
C SER A 40 -6.23 -9.32 0.76
N ALA A 41 -5.07 -8.79 1.16
CA ALA A 41 -4.15 -8.15 0.24
C ALA A 41 -3.64 -9.12 -0.82
N SER A 42 -3.85 -8.77 -2.09
CA SER A 42 -3.40 -9.53 -3.25
C SER A 42 -2.61 -8.64 -4.18
N ILE A 43 -1.52 -9.16 -4.75
CA ILE A 43 -0.71 -8.42 -5.74
C ILE A 43 -1.60 -8.18 -6.97
N HIS A 44 -1.73 -6.92 -7.38
CA HIS A 44 -2.43 -6.53 -8.60
C HIS A 44 -1.45 -6.40 -9.77
N CYS A 45 -0.41 -5.58 -9.63
CA CYS A 45 0.63 -5.40 -10.63
C CYS A 45 1.82 -4.59 -10.07
N VAL A 46 2.93 -4.58 -10.81
CA VAL A 46 4.00 -3.58 -10.63
C VAL A 46 3.61 -2.30 -11.39
N ALA A 47 3.83 -1.15 -10.77
CA ALA A 47 3.52 0.15 -11.37
C ALA A 47 4.60 1.18 -11.04
N ARG A 48 4.56 2.29 -11.76
CA ARG A 48 5.47 3.42 -11.61
C ARG A 48 4.72 4.71 -11.33
N LEU A 49 5.16 5.43 -10.30
CA LEU A 49 4.73 6.78 -9.97
C LEU A 49 5.72 7.79 -10.57
N LYS A 50 5.23 8.72 -11.41
CA LYS A 50 6.02 9.81 -12.00
C LYS A 50 6.06 11.01 -11.08
N ASP A 51 7.10 11.83 -11.22
CA ASP A 51 7.22 13.14 -10.57
C ASP A 51 7.40 13.03 -9.05
N TYR A 52 7.92 11.89 -8.59
CA TYR A 52 8.24 11.62 -7.19
C TYR A 52 9.61 10.95 -7.08
N LYS A 53 10.27 11.20 -5.94
CA LYS A 53 11.52 10.56 -5.55
C LYS A 53 11.33 9.77 -4.26
N LEU A 54 11.92 8.58 -4.20
CA LEU A 54 12.01 7.79 -2.98
C LEU A 54 13.10 8.36 -2.07
N ILE A 55 12.73 8.67 -0.83
CA ILE A 55 13.64 9.15 0.20
C ILE A 55 13.48 8.35 1.48
N PHE A 56 14.46 8.49 2.40
CA PHE A 56 14.41 7.85 3.71
C PHE A 56 14.52 8.92 4.80
N GLY A 57 13.68 8.78 5.81
CA GLY A 57 13.66 9.72 6.91
C GLY A 57 12.86 9.25 8.11
N ASN A 58 12.83 10.13 9.10
CA ASN A 58 12.20 9.91 10.39
C ASN A 58 11.09 10.94 10.61
N TYR A 59 9.94 10.48 11.11
CA TYR A 59 8.85 11.37 11.50
C TYR A 59 9.31 12.28 12.65
N LYS A 60 9.37 13.59 12.41
CA LYS A 60 9.86 14.58 13.39
C LYS A 60 11.26 14.29 13.92
N GLY A 61 12.10 13.59 13.14
CA GLY A 61 13.46 13.20 13.55
C GLY A 61 13.53 12.04 14.54
N LEU A 62 12.39 11.46 14.95
CA LEU A 62 12.35 10.32 15.84
C LEU A 62 12.57 9.04 15.03
N ALA A 63 13.65 8.31 15.34
CA ALA A 63 13.93 7.04 14.71
C ALA A 63 12.76 6.07 14.92
N SER A 64 12.43 5.29 13.89
CA SER A 64 11.38 4.29 14.02
C SER A 64 11.80 3.23 15.05
N ASP A 65 11.01 3.03 16.11
CA ASP A 65 11.27 1.98 17.12
C ASP A 65 11.35 0.57 16.48
N ARG A 66 10.61 0.36 15.39
CA ARG A 66 10.61 -0.91 14.66
C ARG A 66 11.88 -1.10 13.84
N TRP A 67 12.34 -0.04 13.19
CA TRP A 67 13.37 -0.13 12.15
C TRP A 67 14.72 0.42 12.56
N HIS A 68 14.80 1.16 13.67
CA HIS A 68 16.02 1.78 14.20
C HIS A 68 16.79 2.60 13.15
N GLY A 69 16.06 3.30 12.29
CA GLY A 69 16.61 4.09 11.18
C GLY A 69 15.51 4.73 10.34
N GLY A 70 15.91 5.45 9.30
CA GLY A 70 15.00 6.09 8.36
C GLY A 70 14.13 5.06 7.61
N VAL A 71 12.86 5.39 7.45
CA VAL A 71 11.91 4.58 6.69
C VAL A 71 11.55 5.28 5.38
N ALA A 72 11.10 4.51 4.40
CA ALA A 72 10.77 5.04 3.08
C ALA A 72 9.61 6.05 3.15
N THR A 73 9.77 7.13 2.40
CA THR A 73 8.67 8.00 1.97
C THR A 73 8.95 8.54 0.58
N ILE A 74 8.03 9.30 0.02
CA ILE A 74 8.17 9.94 -1.29
C ILE A 74 8.01 11.45 -1.17
N GLU A 75 8.74 12.18 -2.00
CA GLU A 75 8.62 13.63 -2.14
C GLU A 75 8.47 14.00 -3.62
N ASN A 76 7.88 15.16 -3.89
CA ASN A 76 7.73 15.63 -5.26
C ASN A 76 9.11 15.86 -5.90
N SER A 77 9.32 15.29 -7.07
CA SER A 77 10.51 15.52 -7.89
C SER A 77 10.17 15.29 -9.37
N PRO A 78 9.97 16.35 -10.17
CA PRO A 78 9.49 16.26 -11.56
C PRO A 78 10.38 15.46 -12.54
N VAL A 79 11.58 15.10 -12.12
CA VAL A 79 12.55 14.36 -12.95
C VAL A 79 12.69 12.90 -12.53
N ASP A 80 12.13 12.53 -11.39
CA ASP A 80 12.30 11.21 -10.80
C ASP A 80 11.03 10.35 -10.94
N GLU A 81 11.23 9.07 -10.67
CA GLU A 81 10.17 8.08 -10.66
C GLU A 81 10.35 7.08 -9.52
N VAL A 82 9.24 6.60 -8.97
CA VAL A 82 9.22 5.56 -7.94
C VAL A 82 8.52 4.33 -8.47
N TRP A 83 9.22 3.20 -8.43
CA TRP A 83 8.65 1.89 -8.73
C TRP A 83 8.10 1.25 -7.47
N GLY A 84 6.97 0.57 -7.61
CA GLY A 84 6.31 -0.09 -6.48
C GLY A 84 5.32 -1.16 -6.92
N VAL A 85 4.67 -1.77 -5.94
CA VAL A 85 3.64 -2.80 -6.13
C VAL A 85 2.28 -2.22 -5.81
N VAL A 86 1.33 -2.42 -6.71
CA VAL A 86 -0.08 -2.16 -6.48
C VAL A 86 -0.71 -3.41 -5.88
N TRP A 87 -1.33 -3.23 -4.73
CA TRP A 87 -2.12 -4.23 -4.03
C TRP A 87 -3.60 -3.98 -4.23
N ARG A 88 -4.39 -5.03 -4.43
CA ARG A 88 -5.85 -4.99 -4.31
C ARG A 88 -6.22 -5.46 -2.91
N MET A 89 -6.99 -4.64 -2.19
CA MET A 89 -7.37 -4.88 -0.79
C MET A 89 -8.87 -4.63 -0.59
N ASN A 90 -9.49 -5.33 0.35
CA ASN A 90 -10.87 -5.05 0.77
C ASN A 90 -10.92 -3.71 1.52
N VAL A 91 -11.95 -2.89 1.27
CA VAL A 91 -12.17 -1.64 2.00
C VAL A 91 -12.28 -1.86 3.52
N ALA A 92 -12.72 -3.04 3.96
CA ALA A 92 -12.70 -3.41 5.38
C ALA A 92 -11.29 -3.38 6.02
N ASP A 93 -10.22 -3.56 5.24
CA ASP A 93 -8.84 -3.52 5.72
C ASP A 93 -8.27 -2.09 5.76
N LEU A 94 -9.01 -1.07 5.28
CA LEU A 94 -8.52 0.30 5.17
C LEU A 94 -8.13 0.90 6.52
N GLU A 95 -8.97 0.71 7.56
CA GLU A 95 -8.67 1.22 8.90
C GLU A 95 -7.45 0.52 9.52
N SER A 96 -7.29 -0.78 9.28
CA SER A 96 -6.10 -1.55 9.69
C SER A 96 -4.84 -0.99 9.04
N LEU A 97 -4.92 -0.65 7.75
CA LEU A 97 -3.81 -0.07 7.01
C LEU A 97 -3.46 1.34 7.50
N ASP A 98 -4.44 2.22 7.69
CA ASP A 98 -4.24 3.57 8.23
C ASP A 98 -3.63 3.54 9.64
N SER A 99 -4.05 2.58 10.46
CA SER A 99 -3.50 2.36 11.81
C SER A 99 -2.03 1.93 11.77
N GLN A 100 -1.66 1.05 10.82
CA GLN A 100 -0.26 0.60 10.65
C GLN A 100 0.69 1.72 10.27
N GLU A 101 0.22 2.67 9.46
CA GLU A 101 0.98 3.84 9.02
C GLU A 101 0.90 5.00 10.03
N ASN A 102 0.28 4.78 11.20
CA ASN A 102 0.12 5.78 12.27
C ASN A 102 -0.54 7.08 11.77
N VAL A 103 -1.53 6.98 10.87
CA VAL A 103 -2.25 8.13 10.29
C VAL A 103 -2.91 8.97 11.38
N ARG A 104 -3.53 8.35 12.39
CA ARG A 104 -4.15 9.05 13.52
C ARG A 104 -3.14 9.83 14.37
N LEU A 105 -1.86 9.43 14.37
CA LEU A 105 -0.77 10.12 15.08
C LEU A 105 -0.05 11.15 14.18
N GLY A 106 -0.50 11.30 12.92
CA GLY A 106 0.02 12.23 11.95
C GLY A 106 1.38 11.84 11.37
N ALA A 107 1.86 10.60 11.55
CA ALA A 107 3.15 10.18 11.02
C ALA A 107 3.14 10.16 9.48
N TYR A 108 2.06 9.62 8.90
CA TYR A 108 1.81 9.60 7.46
C TYR A 108 0.43 10.17 7.13
N SER A 109 0.30 10.75 5.95
CA SER A 109 -0.96 11.17 5.35
C SER A 109 -1.35 10.23 4.21
N PRO A 110 -2.59 9.76 4.14
CA PRO A 110 -3.08 9.04 2.96
C PRO A 110 -3.26 10.00 1.79
N VAL A 111 -2.81 9.59 0.61
CA VAL A 111 -2.86 10.39 -0.62
C VAL A 111 -3.31 9.51 -1.77
N GLU A 112 -4.13 10.05 -2.67
CA GLU A 112 -4.45 9.40 -3.95
C GLU A 112 -3.42 9.81 -5.00
N VAL A 113 -2.85 8.81 -5.66
CA VAL A 113 -1.84 9.00 -6.72
C VAL A 113 -2.23 8.21 -7.96
N ASN A 114 -1.87 8.73 -9.13
CA ASN A 114 -2.01 8.02 -10.39
C ASN A 114 -0.68 7.32 -10.73
N VAL A 115 -0.71 6.00 -10.79
CA VAL A 115 0.46 5.18 -11.13
C VAL A 115 0.29 4.55 -12.51
N LYS A 116 1.37 4.49 -13.27
CA LYS A 116 1.38 3.96 -14.63
C LYS A 116 1.88 2.53 -14.63
N THR A 117 1.10 1.65 -15.26
CA THR A 117 1.49 0.29 -15.62
C THR A 117 1.86 0.25 -17.10
N ARG A 118 2.16 -0.94 -17.65
CA ARG A 118 2.43 -1.09 -19.09
C ARG A 118 1.25 -0.74 -20.00
N GLY A 119 0.01 -0.85 -19.50
CA GLY A 119 -1.19 -0.73 -20.36
C GLY A 119 -2.21 0.30 -19.89
N GLN A 120 -2.09 0.82 -18.67
CA GLN A 120 -3.08 1.72 -18.09
C GLN A 120 -2.52 2.53 -16.93
N GLU A 121 -3.24 3.60 -16.61
CA GLU A 121 -3.06 4.40 -15.40
C GLU A 121 -4.06 3.92 -14.33
N LEU A 122 -3.59 3.81 -13.10
CA LEU A 122 -4.38 3.33 -11.97
C LEU A 122 -4.39 4.41 -10.88
N ASN A 123 -5.58 4.77 -10.40
CA ASN A 123 -5.70 5.57 -9.19
C ASN A 123 -5.50 4.65 -7.98
N CYS A 124 -4.56 5.00 -7.12
CA CYS A 124 -4.16 4.21 -5.96
C CYS A 124 -4.05 5.09 -4.73
N ARG A 125 -4.46 4.57 -3.58
CA ARG A 125 -4.08 5.13 -2.29
C ARG A 125 -2.59 4.85 -2.06
N THR A 126 -1.88 5.79 -1.47
CA THR A 126 -0.55 5.61 -0.90
C THR A 126 -0.42 6.44 0.37
N TYR A 127 0.74 6.40 1.01
CA TYR A 127 1.02 7.18 2.22
C TYR A 127 2.25 8.04 2.01
N ILE A 128 2.26 9.27 2.53
CA ILE A 128 3.43 10.15 2.50
C ILE A 128 3.72 10.62 3.92
N MET A 129 4.98 10.59 4.34
CA MET A 129 5.38 10.94 5.70
C MET A 129 5.25 12.45 5.89
N ASN A 130 4.61 12.87 6.98
CA ASN A 130 4.54 14.28 7.35
C ASN A 130 5.83 14.67 8.11
N SER A 131 6.29 15.92 7.99
CA SER A 131 7.44 16.42 8.78
C SER A 131 8.67 15.49 8.74
N CYS A 132 9.00 15.00 7.54
CA CYS A 132 10.12 14.09 7.33
C CYS A 132 11.45 14.81 7.58
N ILE A 133 12.31 14.22 8.41
CA ILE A 133 13.71 14.61 8.55
C ILE A 133 14.57 13.49 7.96
N TYR A 134 15.41 13.83 6.98
CA TYR A 134 16.25 12.85 6.30
C TYR A 134 17.13 12.07 7.27
N ALA A 135 17.12 10.76 7.11
CA ALA A 135 17.92 9.83 7.90
C ALA A 135 18.22 8.58 7.07
N PRO A 136 19.43 8.00 7.19
CA PRO A 136 19.74 6.78 6.48
C PRO A 136 18.85 5.62 6.97
N PRO A 137 18.43 4.71 6.08
CA PRO A 137 17.71 3.52 6.49
C PRO A 137 18.62 2.53 7.20
N SER A 138 18.04 1.72 8.08
CA SER A 138 18.79 0.64 8.71
C SER A 138 19.05 -0.51 7.72
N PRO A 139 20.12 -1.30 7.91
CA PRO A 139 20.39 -2.48 7.10
C PRO A 139 19.21 -3.48 7.08
N GLN A 140 18.50 -3.63 8.20
CA GLN A 140 17.32 -4.50 8.29
C GLN A 140 16.16 -3.97 7.43
N TYR A 141 15.96 -2.65 7.39
CA TYR A 141 14.94 -2.03 6.54
C TYR A 141 15.26 -2.26 5.06
N LEU A 142 16.49 -1.97 4.65
CA LEU A 142 16.94 -2.15 3.27
C LEU A 142 16.80 -3.62 2.82
N LYS A 143 17.15 -4.57 3.68
CA LYS A 143 16.98 -6.00 3.38
C LYS A 143 15.52 -6.34 3.09
N THR A 144 14.58 -5.77 3.83
CA THR A 144 13.13 -5.99 3.62
C THR A 144 12.69 -5.48 2.25
N VAL A 145 13.09 -4.25 1.89
CA VAL A 145 12.75 -3.64 0.60
C VAL A 145 13.40 -4.42 -0.55
N HIS A 146 14.69 -4.76 -0.43
CA HIS A 146 15.47 -5.44 -1.47
C HIS A 146 15.10 -6.91 -1.67
N CYS A 147 14.80 -7.65 -0.60
CA CYS A 147 14.31 -9.02 -0.74
C CYS A 147 12.98 -9.05 -1.51
N THR A 148 12.17 -8.01 -1.41
CA THR A 148 10.88 -8.00 -2.10
C THR A 148 10.98 -7.66 -3.58
N SER A 149 11.88 -6.75 -3.99
CA SER A 149 12.07 -6.44 -5.40
C SER A 149 12.48 -7.67 -6.22
N LYS A 150 13.26 -8.58 -5.61
CA LYS A 150 13.68 -9.84 -6.23
C LYS A 150 12.58 -10.90 -6.32
N SER A 151 11.69 -11.01 -5.34
CA SER A 151 10.60 -12.00 -5.35
C SER A 151 9.44 -11.64 -6.28
N SER A 152 9.43 -10.40 -6.78
CA SER A 152 8.41 -9.90 -7.72
C SER A 152 8.90 -9.87 -9.18
N SER A 153 10.13 -10.38 -9.43
CA SER A 153 10.77 -10.47 -10.75
C SER A 153 10.66 -11.87 -11.35
#